data_AF-A0A3G2SWW5-F1
#
_entry.id   AF-A0A3G2SWW5-F1
#
_cell.length_a   1.000
_cell.length_b   1.000
_cell.length_c   1.000
_cell.angle_alpha   90.00
_cell.angle_beta   90.00
_cell.angle_gamma   90.00
#
_symmetry.space_group_name_H-M   'P 1'
#
loop_
_entity.id
_entity.type
_entity.pdbx_description
1 polymer ?
#
loop_
_entity_poly.entity_id
_entity_poly.type
_entity_poly.pdbx_seq_one_letter_code
_entity_poly.pdbx_strand_id
1 'polypeptide(L)'
;MSYFHILQVSLDDQIKQVGDEYQINIPTSRFLEYTEENIRILFKIISQEKLDQIKKYPALITIERFEKEITLAKINSIVYEQNKQNIVINFIKLTSITTSSDSIDYSESDTREETKEKYIKFNEKIASIKLSLKFEDLEEYRNHWALKTGDIFDIAINNQNLQSFNNSSYKDLFPDYKVDIPTLEYTDLKSESSTGVTLEVTLDTSPQNSDDEKSISSVSKYIAHINNLINESTLEDREVFFRGHSDAKRYFLQPSLFRQYKDKGLIYLTSERNSFMDLLTTEPKSFGNESRCFDILTHMQHYSFPTRLLDISSNPLAALYFACEIKKNDKGEEIDIDGEVILFSIKESEIKYFDSDSISCLTNLAKLTEDQKDDLRNLINTDKDTLDSNDHSQNETYARYIHYIRQEKPYFEPKIRIADINKVMCVKGRLTQDRIIAQAGSFLLFGLDSKLPEDGNDLFKIERIRIKSAFKKDLLNELDLLKVNLRTIYPSLENTSKYLKEKLERKADSK
;
A
#
# COMPACT_ATOMS: atom_id res chain seq x y z
N MET A 1 -1.89 -29.25 6.12
CA MET A 1 -2.60 -28.35 5.19
C MET A 1 -2.11 -28.65 3.78
N SER A 2 -2.85 -28.22 2.76
CA SER A 2 -2.45 -28.37 1.36
C SER A 2 -2.28 -26.98 0.78
N TYR A 3 -1.49 -26.87 -0.28
CA TYR A 3 -1.25 -25.61 -0.98
C TYR A 3 -1.42 -25.78 -2.48
N PHE A 4 -1.68 -24.68 -3.16
CA PHE A 4 -1.66 -24.59 -4.62
C PHE A 4 -1.11 -23.23 -5.05
N HIS A 5 -0.50 -23.18 -6.23
CA HIS A 5 0.02 -21.96 -6.81
C HIS A 5 -1.03 -21.23 -7.63
N ILE A 6 -0.96 -19.90 -7.60
CA ILE A 6 -1.54 -19.02 -8.61
C ILE A 6 -0.36 -18.32 -9.27
N LEU A 7 -0.20 -18.53 -10.57
CA LEU A 7 0.82 -17.90 -11.41
C LEU A 7 0.07 -17.04 -12.42
N GLN A 8 -0.02 -15.75 -12.14
CA GLN A 8 -0.69 -14.82 -13.05
C GLN A 8 0.32 -14.10 -13.93
N VAL A 9 0.02 -14.04 -15.23
CA VAL A 9 0.75 -13.22 -16.20
C VAL A 9 -0.11 -12.06 -16.69
N SER A 10 0.52 -10.97 -17.13
CA SER A 10 -0.19 -9.81 -17.67
C SER A 10 -0.74 -10.07 -19.07
N LEU A 11 0.00 -10.82 -19.88
CA LEU A 11 -0.32 -11.07 -21.28
C LEU A 11 -0.04 -12.54 -21.64
N ASP A 12 -0.79 -13.06 -22.60
CA ASP A 12 -0.69 -14.45 -23.06
C ASP A 12 0.69 -14.77 -23.68
N ASP A 13 1.35 -13.78 -24.29
CA ASP A 13 2.68 -13.90 -24.90
C ASP A 13 3.82 -14.13 -23.88
N GLN A 14 3.54 -13.90 -22.59
CA GLN A 14 4.45 -14.22 -21.49
C GLN A 14 4.49 -15.72 -21.19
N ILE A 15 3.52 -16.50 -21.71
CA ILE A 15 3.49 -17.96 -21.65
C ILE A 15 4.13 -18.50 -22.93
N LYS A 16 5.41 -18.85 -22.86
CA LYS A 16 6.17 -19.32 -24.03
C LYS A 16 6.15 -20.82 -24.12
N GLN A 17 5.78 -21.37 -25.26
CA GLN A 17 5.92 -22.80 -25.52
C GLN A 17 7.38 -23.13 -25.87
N VAL A 18 7.97 -24.08 -25.14
CA VAL A 18 9.36 -24.53 -25.31
C VAL A 18 9.34 -26.05 -25.43
N GLY A 19 9.27 -26.56 -26.67
CA GLY A 19 9.07 -27.99 -26.93
C GLY A 19 7.68 -28.46 -26.47
N ASP A 20 7.65 -29.50 -25.64
CA ASP A 20 6.43 -30.07 -25.06
C ASP A 20 6.01 -29.39 -23.74
N GLU A 21 6.79 -28.42 -23.25
CA GLU A 21 6.52 -27.66 -22.02
C GLU A 21 6.20 -26.18 -22.31
N TYR A 22 5.70 -25.50 -21.28
CA TYR A 22 5.47 -24.05 -21.27
C TYR A 22 6.35 -23.39 -20.22
N GLN A 23 6.76 -22.15 -20.48
CA GLN A 23 7.63 -21.37 -19.62
C GLN A 23 7.00 -20.01 -19.30
N ILE A 24 7.07 -19.63 -18.02
CA ILE A 24 6.75 -18.28 -17.53
C ILE A 24 7.94 -17.76 -16.72
N ASN A 25 8.20 -16.45 -16.84
CA ASN A 25 9.20 -15.75 -16.06
C ASN A 25 8.50 -14.79 -15.09
N ILE A 26 8.78 -14.94 -13.80
CA ILE A 26 8.23 -14.07 -12.75
C ILE A 26 9.39 -13.31 -12.09
N PRO A 27 9.34 -11.97 -12.04
CA PRO A 27 10.31 -11.19 -11.27
C PRO A 27 10.30 -11.58 -9.79
N THR A 28 11.46 -11.65 -9.16
CA THR A 28 11.57 -11.96 -7.72
C THR A 28 10.80 -10.98 -6.83
N SER A 29 10.63 -9.73 -7.25
CA SER A 29 9.78 -8.74 -6.57
C SER A 29 8.29 -9.12 -6.54
N ARG A 30 7.87 -10.06 -7.40
CA ARG A 30 6.51 -10.58 -7.55
C ARG A 30 6.35 -12.00 -7.02
N PHE A 31 7.40 -12.57 -6.45
CA PHE A 31 7.40 -13.90 -5.87
C PHE A 31 6.65 -13.91 -4.53
N LEU A 32 5.63 -14.77 -4.42
CA LEU A 32 4.79 -14.94 -3.23
C LEU A 32 4.11 -13.65 -2.74
N GLU A 33 3.83 -12.67 -3.62
CA GLU A 33 3.28 -11.34 -3.25
C GLU A 33 1.94 -11.42 -2.49
N TYR A 34 1.07 -12.37 -2.86
CA TYR A 34 -0.26 -12.60 -2.26
C TYR A 34 -0.38 -13.93 -1.49
N THR A 35 0.73 -14.33 -0.86
CA THR A 35 0.84 -15.52 -0.01
C THR A 35 0.78 -15.14 1.47
N GLU A 36 0.28 -16.04 2.33
CA GLU A 36 0.28 -15.83 3.78
C GLU A 36 1.69 -15.54 4.34
N GLU A 37 1.76 -14.65 5.33
CA GLU A 37 3.00 -14.05 5.83
C GLU A 37 3.99 -15.09 6.40
N ASN A 38 3.48 -16.04 7.17
CA ASN A 38 4.24 -17.16 7.74
C ASN A 38 5.01 -17.95 6.66
N ILE A 39 4.41 -18.14 5.49
CA ILE A 39 5.05 -18.83 4.36
C ILE A 39 6.02 -17.89 3.66
N ARG A 40 5.67 -16.62 3.42
CA ARG A 40 6.58 -15.65 2.79
C ARG A 40 7.91 -15.52 3.56
N ILE A 41 7.87 -15.57 4.89
CA ILE A 41 9.06 -15.54 5.75
C ILE A 41 9.99 -16.74 5.48
N LEU A 42 9.45 -17.95 5.30
CA LEU A 42 10.24 -19.15 4.98
C LEU A 42 11.04 -18.97 3.69
N PHE A 43 10.51 -18.20 2.74
CA PHE A 43 11.11 -17.96 1.43
C PHE A 43 11.85 -16.60 1.31
N LYS A 44 12.07 -15.88 2.43
CA LYS A 44 12.80 -14.60 2.47
C LYS A 44 14.19 -14.66 1.81
N ILE A 45 14.88 -15.79 2.00
CA ILE A 45 16.09 -16.13 1.25
C ILE A 45 15.72 -17.20 0.23
N ILE A 46 15.64 -16.79 -1.05
CA ILE A 46 15.33 -17.67 -2.18
C ILE A 46 16.54 -18.58 -2.43
N SER A 47 16.32 -19.88 -2.35
CA SER A 47 17.31 -20.91 -2.67
C SER A 47 16.64 -22.01 -3.50
N GLN A 48 17.43 -22.69 -4.32
CA GLN A 48 16.91 -23.74 -5.20
C GLN A 48 16.23 -24.86 -4.39
N GLU A 49 16.83 -25.27 -3.27
CA GLU A 49 16.27 -26.28 -2.36
C GLU A 49 14.87 -25.92 -1.87
N LYS A 50 14.63 -24.67 -1.50
CA LYS A 50 13.30 -24.19 -1.07
C LYS A 50 12.31 -24.16 -2.24
N LEU A 51 12.74 -23.70 -3.42
CA LEU A 51 11.87 -23.67 -4.60
C LEU A 51 11.45 -25.09 -5.03
N ASP A 52 12.33 -26.07 -4.88
CA ASP A 52 12.02 -27.47 -5.17
C ASP A 52 10.98 -28.04 -4.20
N GLN A 53 10.91 -27.55 -2.94
CA GLN A 53 9.91 -27.99 -1.96
C GLN A 53 8.48 -27.57 -2.34
N ILE A 54 8.30 -26.47 -3.06
CA ILE A 54 6.98 -25.97 -3.45
C ILE A 54 6.52 -26.51 -4.80
N LYS A 55 7.44 -26.98 -5.66
CA LYS A 55 7.14 -27.60 -6.95
C LYS A 55 6.11 -28.74 -6.88
N LYS A 56 6.01 -29.43 -5.75
CA LYS A 56 5.09 -30.55 -5.52
C LYS A 56 3.61 -30.15 -5.55
N TYR A 57 3.29 -28.85 -5.42
CA TYR A 57 1.92 -28.35 -5.40
C TYR A 57 1.38 -28.07 -6.82
N PRO A 58 0.07 -28.29 -7.05
CA PRO A 58 -0.57 -27.94 -8.32
C PRO A 58 -0.56 -26.43 -8.56
N ALA A 59 -0.52 -26.00 -9.82
CA ALA A 59 -0.49 -24.59 -10.19
C ALA A 59 -1.67 -24.21 -11.09
N LEU A 60 -2.27 -23.05 -10.82
CA LEU A 60 -3.22 -22.39 -11.70
C LEU A 60 -2.52 -21.27 -12.44
N ILE A 61 -2.53 -21.34 -13.76
CA ILE A 61 -2.05 -20.27 -14.63
C ILE A 61 -3.24 -19.42 -15.01
N THR A 62 -3.15 -18.13 -14.71
CA THR A 62 -4.18 -17.14 -15.07
C THR A 62 -3.54 -16.01 -15.86
N ILE A 63 -4.37 -15.31 -16.63
CA ILE A 63 -4.02 -14.03 -17.24
C ILE A 63 -4.75 -12.95 -16.43
N GLU A 64 -4.15 -11.77 -16.32
CA GLU A 64 -4.79 -10.60 -15.71
C GLU A 64 -6.24 -10.45 -16.20
N ARG A 65 -7.13 -10.04 -15.28
CA ARG A 65 -8.58 -9.91 -15.51
C ARG A 65 -9.29 -11.22 -15.86
N PHE A 66 -8.64 -12.36 -15.63
CA PHE A 66 -9.11 -13.66 -16.08
C PHE A 66 -9.38 -13.68 -17.59
N GLU A 67 -8.63 -12.89 -18.36
CA GLU A 67 -8.73 -12.86 -19.81
C GLU A 67 -8.39 -14.27 -20.33
N LYS A 68 -9.21 -14.77 -21.28
CA LYS A 68 -9.04 -16.07 -21.95
C LYS A 68 -9.39 -17.32 -21.12
N GLU A 69 -8.49 -17.80 -20.28
CA GLU A 69 -8.65 -19.09 -19.58
C GLU A 69 -7.90 -19.18 -18.23
N ILE A 70 -8.38 -20.07 -17.36
CA ILE A 70 -7.64 -20.55 -16.19
C ILE A 70 -7.15 -21.96 -16.51
N THR A 71 -5.85 -22.19 -16.41
CA THR A 71 -5.24 -23.49 -16.72
C THR A 71 -4.70 -24.16 -15.47
N LEU A 72 -5.13 -25.39 -15.19
CA LEU A 72 -4.47 -26.26 -14.22
C LEU A 72 -3.19 -26.82 -14.85
N ALA A 73 -2.07 -26.68 -14.15
CA ALA A 73 -0.74 -27.04 -14.61
C ALA A 73 0.06 -27.80 -13.55
N LYS A 74 1.01 -28.61 -14.03
CA LYS A 74 2.04 -29.26 -13.21
C LYS A 74 3.38 -28.60 -13.46
N ILE A 75 4.01 -28.10 -12.40
CA ILE A 75 5.35 -27.50 -12.48
C ILE A 75 6.41 -28.60 -12.60
N ASN A 76 7.21 -28.55 -13.66
CA ASN A 76 8.29 -29.50 -13.92
C ASN A 76 9.65 -28.97 -13.47
N SER A 77 9.89 -27.66 -13.52
CA SER A 77 11.09 -27.07 -12.92
C SER A 77 10.87 -25.62 -12.55
N ILE A 78 11.58 -25.18 -11.51
CA ILE A 78 11.65 -23.79 -11.08
C ILE A 78 13.15 -23.47 -11.00
N VAL A 79 13.61 -22.43 -11.70
CA VAL A 79 15.02 -22.05 -11.72
C VAL A 79 15.15 -20.58 -11.30
N TYR A 80 15.94 -20.33 -10.27
CA TYR A 80 16.23 -18.97 -9.83
C TYR A 80 17.46 -18.39 -10.54
N GLU A 81 17.23 -17.40 -11.41
CA GLU A 81 18.30 -16.65 -12.08
C GLU A 81 18.73 -15.43 -11.24
N GLN A 82 19.64 -15.63 -10.28
CA GLN A 82 20.12 -14.58 -9.37
C GLN A 82 20.56 -13.29 -10.08
N ASN A 83 21.30 -13.41 -11.17
CA ASN A 83 21.83 -12.27 -11.93
C ASN A 83 20.75 -11.41 -12.60
N LYS A 84 19.59 -11.99 -12.92
CA LYS A 84 18.47 -11.29 -13.58
C LYS A 84 17.30 -11.02 -12.65
N GLN A 85 17.42 -11.37 -11.37
CA GLN A 85 16.35 -11.25 -10.38
C GLN A 85 15.01 -11.86 -10.83
N ASN A 86 15.05 -12.97 -11.58
CA ASN A 86 13.87 -13.63 -12.14
C ASN A 86 13.81 -15.10 -11.71
N ILE A 87 12.59 -15.62 -11.60
CA ILE A 87 12.31 -17.03 -11.39
C ILE A 87 11.66 -17.56 -12.67
N VAL A 88 12.31 -18.55 -13.29
CA VAL A 88 11.86 -19.22 -14.51
C VAL A 88 11.12 -20.48 -14.10
N ILE A 89 9.88 -20.62 -14.56
CA ILE A 89 8.99 -21.74 -14.21
C ILE A 89 8.65 -22.49 -15.49
N ASN A 90 9.01 -23.76 -15.57
CA ASN A 90 8.60 -24.64 -16.66
C ASN A 90 7.51 -25.60 -16.16
N PHE A 91 6.44 -25.74 -16.94
CA PHE A 91 5.25 -26.51 -16.57
C PHE A 91 4.55 -27.16 -17.75
N ILE A 92 3.71 -28.16 -17.46
CA ILE A 92 2.82 -28.80 -18.43
C ILE A 92 1.38 -28.40 -18.12
N LYS A 93 0.64 -27.95 -19.14
CA LYS A 93 -0.81 -27.70 -19.04
C LYS A 93 -1.56 -29.02 -18.98
N LEU A 94 -2.47 -29.18 -18.01
CA LEU A 94 -3.29 -30.38 -17.85
C LEU A 94 -4.69 -30.18 -18.43
N THR A 95 -5.38 -29.12 -18.00
CA THR A 95 -6.74 -28.80 -18.42
C THR A 95 -7.00 -27.31 -18.23
N SER A 96 -7.89 -26.74 -19.03
CA SER A 96 -8.22 -25.32 -19.02
C SER A 96 -9.72 -25.09 -18.94
N ILE A 97 -10.10 -23.96 -18.35
CA ILE A 97 -11.49 -23.48 -18.30
C ILE A 97 -11.52 -22.10 -18.91
N THR A 98 -12.39 -21.91 -19.91
CA THR A 98 -12.56 -20.61 -20.55
C THR A 98 -13.24 -19.62 -19.59
N THR A 99 -12.62 -18.45 -19.46
CA THR A 99 -13.07 -17.32 -18.64
C THR A 99 -13.24 -16.03 -19.46
N SER A 100 -13.07 -16.08 -20.79
CA SER A 100 -13.41 -14.96 -21.66
C SER A 100 -14.92 -14.77 -21.80
N SER A 101 -15.37 -13.51 -21.84
CA SER A 101 -16.75 -13.14 -22.20
C SER A 101 -17.15 -13.60 -23.60
N ASP A 102 -16.18 -13.88 -24.47
CA ASP A 102 -16.42 -14.44 -25.82
C ASP A 102 -16.96 -15.87 -25.78
N SER A 103 -16.90 -16.54 -24.62
CA SER A 103 -17.50 -17.86 -24.42
C SER A 103 -19.01 -17.82 -24.18
N ILE A 104 -19.60 -16.62 -24.07
CA ILE A 104 -21.05 -16.46 -23.94
C ILE A 104 -21.68 -16.72 -25.31
N ASP A 105 -22.43 -17.82 -25.41
CA ASP A 105 -23.13 -18.20 -26.63
C ASP A 105 -24.39 -17.33 -26.83
N TYR A 106 -24.33 -16.44 -27.82
CA TYR A 106 -25.44 -15.57 -28.21
C TYR A 106 -26.12 -16.14 -29.46
N SER A 107 -27.45 -16.30 -29.40
CA SER A 107 -28.23 -16.71 -30.57
C SER A 107 -28.75 -15.47 -31.31
N GLU A 108 -28.88 -15.55 -32.64
CA GLU A 108 -29.48 -14.45 -33.44
C GLU A 108 -30.93 -14.14 -33.04
N SER A 109 -31.58 -15.05 -32.30
CA SER A 109 -32.92 -14.88 -31.73
C SER A 109 -32.96 -14.31 -30.31
N ASP A 110 -31.80 -14.10 -29.66
CA ASP A 110 -31.76 -13.61 -28.28
C ASP A 110 -32.33 -12.20 -28.19
N THR A 111 -33.30 -12.01 -27.30
CA THR A 111 -33.77 -10.69 -26.92
C THR A 111 -32.71 -9.94 -26.12
N ARG A 112 -32.86 -8.61 -26.03
CA ARG A 112 -31.99 -7.75 -25.24
C ARG A 112 -31.96 -8.14 -23.75
N GLU A 113 -33.07 -8.67 -23.24
CA GLU A 113 -33.21 -9.10 -21.84
C GLU A 113 -32.47 -10.42 -21.59
N GLU A 114 -32.59 -11.38 -22.50
CA GLU A 114 -31.86 -12.66 -22.45
C GLU A 114 -30.34 -12.46 -22.59
N THR A 115 -29.91 -11.55 -23.46
CA THR A 115 -28.50 -11.16 -23.61
C THR A 115 -27.92 -10.62 -22.29
N LYS A 116 -28.69 -9.78 -21.59
CA LYS A 116 -28.31 -9.21 -20.30
C LYS A 116 -28.24 -10.29 -19.21
N GLU A 117 -29.19 -11.22 -19.20
CA GLU A 117 -29.21 -12.33 -18.24
C GLU A 117 -28.01 -13.26 -18.42
N LYS A 118 -27.63 -13.58 -19.67
CA LYS A 118 -26.42 -14.35 -19.99
C LYS A 118 -25.14 -13.68 -19.46
N TYR A 119 -25.02 -12.37 -19.63
CA TYR A 119 -23.89 -11.60 -19.10
C TYR A 119 -23.84 -11.56 -17.55
N ILE A 120 -25.00 -11.46 -16.90
CA ILE A 120 -25.10 -11.52 -15.43
C ILE A 120 -24.63 -12.89 -14.92
N LYS A 121 -25.14 -13.99 -15.49
CA LYS A 121 -24.73 -15.36 -15.13
C LYS A 121 -23.23 -15.59 -15.32
N PHE A 122 -22.66 -15.01 -16.38
CA PHE A 122 -21.21 -15.06 -16.62
C PHE A 122 -20.42 -14.33 -15.51
N ASN A 123 -20.84 -13.12 -15.12
CA ASN A 123 -20.18 -12.40 -14.02
C ASN A 123 -20.31 -13.13 -12.68
N GLU A 124 -21.45 -13.75 -12.41
CA GLU A 124 -21.66 -14.59 -11.22
C GLU A 124 -20.74 -15.81 -11.21
N LYS A 125 -20.54 -16.47 -12.37
CA LYS A 125 -19.55 -17.55 -12.55
C LYS A 125 -18.14 -17.07 -12.20
N ILE A 126 -17.69 -15.95 -12.76
CA ILE A 126 -16.34 -15.42 -12.51
C ILE A 126 -16.17 -15.03 -11.03
N ALA A 127 -17.17 -14.37 -10.43
CA ALA A 127 -17.14 -14.02 -9.02
C ALA A 127 -17.06 -15.25 -8.11
N SER A 128 -17.81 -16.31 -8.44
CA SER A 128 -17.76 -17.59 -7.73
C SER A 128 -16.37 -18.23 -7.79
N ILE A 129 -15.73 -18.24 -8.96
CA ILE A 129 -14.36 -18.77 -9.11
C ILE A 129 -13.37 -17.98 -8.26
N LYS A 130 -13.39 -16.64 -8.35
CA LYS A 130 -12.50 -15.76 -7.58
C LYS A 130 -12.62 -16.00 -6.07
N LEU A 131 -13.86 -16.10 -5.57
CA LEU A 131 -14.12 -16.37 -4.16
C LEU A 131 -13.55 -17.73 -3.73
N SER A 132 -13.75 -18.78 -4.52
CA SER A 132 -13.24 -20.12 -4.23
C SER A 132 -11.71 -20.21 -4.24
N LEU A 133 -11.05 -19.43 -5.11
CA LEU A 133 -9.59 -19.39 -5.20
C LEU A 133 -8.95 -18.43 -4.17
N LYS A 134 -9.74 -17.80 -3.30
CA LYS A 134 -9.31 -16.76 -2.36
C LYS A 134 -8.54 -15.62 -3.07
N PHE A 135 -9.06 -15.24 -4.22
CA PHE A 135 -8.47 -14.23 -5.10
C PHE A 135 -8.74 -12.83 -4.53
N GLU A 136 -7.70 -12.03 -4.32
CA GLU A 136 -7.84 -10.67 -3.79
C GLU A 136 -8.15 -9.65 -4.90
N ASP A 137 -8.84 -8.55 -4.59
CA ASP A 137 -9.29 -7.57 -5.60
C ASP A 137 -8.14 -6.97 -6.43
N LEU A 138 -6.93 -6.87 -5.86
CA LEU A 138 -5.73 -6.37 -6.56
C LEU A 138 -4.92 -7.47 -7.26
N GLU A 139 -5.16 -8.74 -6.91
CA GLU A 139 -4.52 -9.91 -7.51
C GLU A 139 -4.91 -10.03 -8.99
N GLU A 140 -5.99 -9.38 -9.44
CA GLU A 140 -6.55 -9.48 -10.80
C GLU A 140 -5.81 -8.66 -11.86
N TYR A 141 -5.10 -7.61 -11.45
CA TYR A 141 -4.57 -6.63 -12.39
C TYR A 141 -3.04 -6.59 -12.43
N ARG A 142 -2.39 -7.65 -11.94
CA ARG A 142 -0.93 -7.73 -11.85
C ARG A 142 -0.41 -9.14 -12.08
N ASN A 143 0.71 -9.23 -12.80
CA ASN A 143 1.57 -10.40 -12.82
C ASN A 143 2.15 -10.66 -11.42
N HIS A 144 1.92 -11.86 -10.89
CA HIS A 144 2.39 -12.27 -9.57
C HIS A 144 2.45 -13.80 -9.44
N TRP A 145 3.18 -14.25 -8.42
CA TRP A 145 3.10 -15.61 -7.91
C TRP A 145 2.47 -15.57 -6.52
N ALA A 146 1.40 -16.31 -6.27
CA ALA A 146 0.88 -16.58 -4.95
C ALA A 146 0.86 -18.09 -4.64
N LEU A 147 1.04 -18.44 -3.37
CA LEU A 147 0.77 -19.76 -2.82
C LEU A 147 -0.42 -19.64 -1.87
N LYS A 148 -1.53 -20.29 -2.21
CA LYS A 148 -2.77 -20.23 -1.45
C LYS A 148 -2.98 -21.52 -0.67
N THR A 149 -3.48 -21.39 0.56
CA THR A 149 -3.90 -22.54 1.39
C THR A 149 -5.17 -23.19 0.82
N GLY A 150 -5.17 -24.51 0.69
CA GLY A 150 -6.32 -25.30 0.27
C GLY A 150 -5.93 -26.50 -0.59
N ASP A 151 -6.80 -27.51 -0.65
CA ASP A 151 -6.74 -28.56 -1.66
C ASP A 151 -7.55 -28.11 -2.88
N ILE A 152 -6.87 -27.85 -4.00
CA ILE A 152 -7.53 -27.36 -5.22
C ILE A 152 -8.55 -28.36 -5.77
N PHE A 153 -8.35 -29.67 -5.55
CA PHE A 153 -9.28 -30.69 -6.00
C PHE A 153 -10.54 -30.71 -5.13
N ASP A 154 -10.42 -30.45 -3.82
CA ASP A 154 -11.58 -30.29 -2.94
C ASP A 154 -12.33 -28.97 -3.23
N ILE A 155 -11.61 -27.89 -3.56
CA ILE A 155 -12.20 -26.63 -4.02
C ILE A 155 -12.98 -26.85 -5.33
N ALA A 156 -12.43 -27.64 -6.26
CA ALA A 156 -13.06 -27.98 -7.53
C ALA A 156 -14.33 -28.84 -7.37
N ILE A 157 -14.43 -29.66 -6.32
CA ILE A 157 -15.66 -30.39 -5.99
C ILE A 157 -16.77 -29.42 -5.53
N ASN A 158 -16.40 -28.43 -4.72
CA ASN A 158 -17.35 -27.52 -4.10
C ASN A 158 -17.78 -26.35 -5.00
N ASN A 159 -17.10 -26.13 -6.13
CA ASN A 159 -17.46 -25.11 -7.12
C ASN A 159 -17.78 -25.75 -8.48
N GLN A 160 -19.05 -25.65 -8.90
CA GLN A 160 -19.52 -26.18 -10.18
C GLN A 160 -18.72 -25.67 -11.39
N ASN A 161 -18.17 -24.45 -11.31
CA ASN A 161 -17.40 -23.84 -12.38
C ASN A 161 -15.94 -24.32 -12.46
N LEU A 162 -15.47 -25.12 -11.51
CA LEU A 162 -14.11 -25.67 -11.44
C LEU A 162 -14.06 -27.20 -11.58
N GLN A 163 -15.20 -27.87 -11.81
CA GLN A 163 -15.30 -29.33 -11.78
C GLN A 163 -14.37 -30.06 -12.76
N SER A 164 -14.00 -29.44 -13.88
CA SER A 164 -13.06 -30.03 -14.85
C SER A 164 -11.66 -30.24 -14.29
N PHE A 165 -11.31 -29.58 -13.17
CA PHE A 165 -10.06 -29.78 -12.45
C PHE A 165 -10.10 -31.02 -11.55
N ASN A 166 -11.29 -31.52 -11.20
CA ASN A 166 -11.47 -32.69 -10.36
C ASN A 166 -11.49 -33.99 -11.17
N ASN A 167 -10.31 -34.43 -11.63
CA ASN A 167 -10.13 -35.73 -12.30
C ASN A 167 -9.12 -36.57 -11.51
N SER A 168 -9.45 -37.83 -11.23
CA SER A 168 -8.57 -38.76 -10.49
C SER A 168 -7.19 -38.90 -11.17
N SER A 169 -7.14 -38.88 -12.49
CA SER A 169 -5.90 -38.98 -13.26
C SER A 169 -4.96 -37.78 -13.06
N TYR A 170 -5.50 -36.58 -12.79
CA TYR A 170 -4.69 -35.39 -12.48
C TYR A 170 -4.19 -35.42 -11.05
N LYS A 171 -5.03 -35.90 -10.11
CA LYS A 171 -4.65 -36.04 -8.70
C LYS A 171 -3.46 -36.98 -8.53
N ASP A 172 -3.42 -38.07 -9.29
CA ASP A 172 -2.31 -39.04 -9.27
C ASP A 172 -0.96 -38.46 -9.71
N LEU A 173 -0.96 -37.33 -10.45
CA LEU A 173 0.27 -36.65 -10.87
C LEU A 173 0.93 -35.85 -9.75
N PHE A 174 0.25 -35.69 -8.62
CA PHE A 174 0.70 -34.97 -7.42
C PHE A 174 0.61 -35.88 -6.19
N PRO A 175 1.57 -36.77 -5.94
CA PRO A 175 1.51 -37.67 -4.77
C PRO A 175 1.75 -36.95 -3.43
N ASP A 176 2.57 -35.90 -3.42
CA ASP A 176 3.07 -35.26 -2.18
C ASP A 176 2.45 -33.87 -1.89
N TYR A 177 1.43 -33.46 -2.64
CA TYR A 177 0.84 -32.10 -2.50
C TYR A 177 0.09 -31.87 -1.18
N LYS A 178 -0.22 -32.94 -0.44
CA LYS A 178 -0.81 -32.86 0.91
C LYS A 178 0.23 -32.71 2.03
N VAL A 179 1.52 -32.78 1.69
CA VAL A 179 2.60 -32.58 2.65
C VAL A 179 2.79 -31.09 2.87
N ASP A 180 2.73 -30.65 4.12
CA ASP A 180 2.94 -29.26 4.51
C ASP A 180 4.36 -28.75 4.20
N ILE A 181 4.53 -27.43 4.30
CA ILE A 181 5.84 -26.77 4.29
C ILE A 181 6.40 -26.88 5.73
N PRO A 182 7.65 -27.31 5.93
CA PRO A 182 8.25 -27.42 7.27
C PRO A 182 8.24 -26.07 8.01
N THR A 183 7.68 -26.03 9.21
CA THR A 183 7.70 -24.85 10.09
C THR A 183 9.04 -24.70 10.81
N LEU A 184 9.54 -23.47 10.97
CA LEU A 184 10.63 -23.18 11.91
C LEU A 184 10.08 -23.24 13.35
N GLU A 185 10.55 -24.19 14.13
CA GLU A 185 10.39 -24.14 15.59
C GLU A 185 11.30 -23.03 16.15
N TYR A 186 10.70 -21.94 16.62
CA TYR A 186 11.42 -20.98 17.44
C TYR A 186 11.66 -21.60 18.82
N THR A 187 12.93 -21.87 19.15
CA THR A 187 13.31 -22.24 20.52
C THR A 187 13.43 -20.94 21.32
N ASP A 188 12.49 -20.71 22.23
CA ASP A 188 12.58 -19.61 23.19
C ASP A 188 13.81 -19.83 24.10
N LEU A 189 14.85 -19.01 23.92
CA LEU A 189 15.92 -18.87 24.89
C LEU A 189 15.38 -18.08 26.09
N LYS A 190 14.80 -18.79 27.06
CA LYS A 190 14.54 -18.24 28.39
C LYS A 190 15.89 -17.97 29.07
N SER A 191 16.17 -16.70 29.32
CA SER A 191 17.23 -16.30 30.25
C SER A 191 16.71 -16.46 31.68
N GLU A 192 17.43 -17.24 32.49
CA GLU A 192 17.21 -17.29 33.93
C GLU A 192 17.87 -16.04 34.56
N SER A 193 17.07 -15.23 35.25
CA SER A 193 17.58 -14.28 36.24
C SER A 193 16.93 -14.59 37.58
N SER A 194 17.72 -15.18 38.48
CA SER A 194 17.39 -15.41 39.88
C SER A 194 17.60 -14.14 40.70
N THR A 195 16.53 -13.50 41.16
CA THR A 195 16.53 -12.79 42.45
C THR A 195 15.12 -12.82 43.01
N GLY A 196 14.94 -13.58 44.10
CA GLY A 196 13.67 -13.75 44.77
C GLY A 196 13.19 -12.46 45.43
N VAL A 197 12.03 -12.00 44.98
CA VAL A 197 11.10 -11.19 45.78
C VAL A 197 9.70 -11.68 45.43
N THR A 198 9.03 -12.31 46.39
CA THR A 198 7.62 -12.73 46.28
C THR A 198 6.71 -11.52 46.48
N LEU A 199 6.02 -11.11 45.41
CA LEU A 199 4.82 -10.27 45.49
C LEU A 199 3.62 -11.18 45.19
N GLU A 200 2.77 -11.42 46.19
CA GLU A 200 1.48 -12.08 45.98
C GLU A 200 0.56 -11.12 45.21
N VAL A 201 0.40 -11.38 43.91
CA VAL A 201 -0.68 -10.83 43.10
C VAL A 201 -1.59 -12.01 42.74
N THR A 202 -2.80 -12.03 43.29
CA THR A 202 -3.85 -12.95 42.86
C THR A 202 -4.25 -12.61 41.43
N LEU A 203 -3.75 -13.39 40.46
CA LEU A 203 -4.15 -13.36 39.07
C LEU A 203 -5.35 -14.29 38.89
N ASP A 204 -6.49 -13.70 38.56
CA ASP A 204 -7.68 -14.41 38.11
C ASP A 204 -7.38 -14.95 36.70
N THR A 205 -7.05 -16.24 36.60
CA THR A 205 -6.65 -16.87 35.35
C THR A 205 -7.86 -17.19 34.49
N SER A 206 -8.22 -16.24 33.63
CA SER A 206 -8.92 -16.54 32.37
C SER A 206 -7.87 -16.66 31.26
N PRO A 207 -7.95 -17.67 30.37
CA PRO A 207 -6.97 -17.85 29.29
C PRO A 207 -7.11 -16.69 28.29
N GLN A 208 -6.14 -15.77 28.30
CA GLN A 208 -6.05 -14.66 27.35
C GLN A 208 -5.30 -15.10 26.10
N ASN A 209 -5.90 -14.90 24.94
CA ASN A 209 -5.29 -15.13 23.63
C ASN A 209 -4.13 -14.15 23.41
N SER A 210 -3.06 -14.62 22.77
CA SER A 210 -1.82 -13.88 22.45
C SER A 210 -1.98 -12.68 21.50
N ASP A 211 -3.21 -12.36 21.06
CA ASP A 211 -3.52 -11.21 20.19
C ASP A 211 -3.96 -9.94 20.95
N ASP A 212 -4.31 -10.05 22.23
CA ASP A 212 -4.82 -8.91 23.02
C ASP A 212 -3.70 -8.01 23.59
N GLU A 213 -2.46 -8.51 23.63
CA GLU A 213 -1.33 -7.83 24.30
C GLU A 213 -0.79 -6.60 23.53
N LYS A 214 -1.17 -6.41 22.26
CA LYS A 214 -0.76 -5.26 21.42
C LYS A 214 -1.87 -4.23 21.15
N SER A 215 -3.07 -4.40 21.71
CA SER A 215 -4.17 -3.46 21.46
C SER A 215 -4.14 -2.27 22.41
N ILE A 216 -4.09 -1.05 21.85
CA ILE A 216 -4.17 0.18 22.64
C ILE A 216 -5.62 0.46 23.01
N SER A 217 -5.91 0.41 24.32
CA SER A 217 -7.24 0.64 24.86
C SER A 217 -7.42 1.99 25.58
N SER A 218 -6.34 2.74 25.83
CA SER A 218 -6.39 4.07 26.48
C SER A 218 -5.21 4.94 26.05
N VAL A 219 -5.33 6.27 26.23
CA VAL A 219 -4.28 7.23 25.90
C VAL A 219 -3.04 7.00 26.79
N SER A 220 -3.23 6.58 28.04
CA SER A 220 -2.12 6.23 28.94
C SER A 220 -1.29 5.07 28.40
N LYS A 221 -1.93 3.97 27.98
CA LYS A 221 -1.23 2.82 27.37
C LYS A 221 -0.50 3.23 26.09
N TYR A 222 -1.13 4.08 25.27
CA TYR A 222 -0.53 4.62 24.05
C TYR A 222 0.76 5.39 24.32
N ILE A 223 0.74 6.33 25.28
CA ILE A 223 1.92 7.12 25.64
C ILE A 223 3.01 6.24 26.24
N ALA A 224 2.67 5.28 27.10
CA ALA A 224 3.63 4.32 27.65
C ALA A 224 4.33 3.52 26.53
N HIS A 225 3.55 3.07 25.53
CA HIS A 225 4.10 2.35 24.38
C HIS A 225 5.04 3.23 23.55
N ILE A 226 4.65 4.48 23.24
CA ILE A 226 5.51 5.43 22.51
C ILE A 226 6.82 5.69 23.25
N ASN A 227 6.77 5.90 24.58
CA ASN A 227 7.98 6.16 25.36
C ASN A 227 8.98 5.00 25.27
N ASN A 228 8.50 3.75 25.26
CA ASN A 228 9.36 2.59 25.08
C ASN A 228 10.03 2.60 23.70
N LEU A 229 9.28 2.89 22.63
CA LEU A 229 9.79 2.95 21.26
C LEU A 229 10.79 4.10 21.04
N ILE A 230 10.53 5.27 21.64
CA ILE A 230 11.44 6.43 21.54
C ILE A 230 12.76 6.17 22.26
N ASN A 231 12.74 5.50 23.42
CA ASN A 231 13.96 5.18 24.14
C ASN A 231 14.88 4.25 23.33
N GLU A 232 14.33 3.41 22.46
CA GLU A 232 15.12 2.57 21.55
C GLU A 232 15.66 3.36 20.33
N SER A 233 14.90 4.35 19.82
CA SER A 233 15.26 5.10 18.62
C SER A 233 16.25 6.26 18.85
N THR A 234 16.29 6.83 20.07
CA THR A 234 17.23 7.90 20.46
C THR A 234 18.72 7.50 20.37
N LEU A 235 19.02 6.22 20.18
CA LEU A 235 20.37 5.71 20.00
C LEU A 235 20.96 5.93 18.58
N GLU A 236 20.17 6.41 17.61
CA GLU A 236 20.54 6.36 16.17
C GLU A 236 20.47 7.69 15.38
N ASP A 237 20.50 8.88 16.01
CA ASP A 237 20.37 10.19 15.32
C ASP A 237 19.13 10.25 14.39
N ARG A 238 17.97 9.86 14.94
CA ARG A 238 16.69 9.80 14.22
C ARG A 238 15.66 10.68 14.90
N GLU A 239 14.81 11.29 14.09
CA GLU A 239 13.63 12.00 14.54
C GLU A 239 12.37 11.19 14.27
N VAL A 240 11.42 11.25 15.19
CA VAL A 240 10.17 10.46 15.13
C VAL A 240 9.01 11.33 14.67
N PHE A 241 8.26 10.82 13.69
CA PHE A 241 7.00 11.38 13.22
C PHE A 241 5.90 10.33 13.29
N PHE A 242 4.65 10.79 13.24
CA PHE A 242 3.46 9.99 13.44
C PHE A 242 2.43 10.26 12.34
N ARG A 243 1.65 9.24 11.99
CA ARG A 243 0.48 9.38 11.12
C ARG A 243 -0.63 8.46 11.58
N GLY A 244 -1.85 8.99 11.68
CA GLY A 244 -3.03 8.18 11.98
C GLY A 244 -3.75 7.75 10.72
N HIS A 245 -4.08 6.47 10.62
CA HIS A 245 -5.00 5.93 9.63
C HIS A 245 -6.25 5.44 10.34
N SER A 246 -7.40 6.00 9.97
CA SER A 246 -8.68 5.56 10.54
C SER A 246 -9.08 4.15 10.07
N ASP A 247 -8.48 3.65 8.98
CA ASP A 247 -8.79 2.39 8.32
C ASP A 247 -7.50 1.67 7.95
N ALA A 248 -7.04 0.85 8.88
CA ALA A 248 -5.74 0.22 8.82
C ALA A 248 -5.66 -0.97 7.84
N LYS A 249 -6.77 -1.34 7.18
CA LYS A 249 -6.76 -2.35 6.10
C LYS A 249 -6.69 -1.71 4.73
N ARG A 250 -7.26 -0.51 4.55
CA ARG A 250 -7.39 0.13 3.24
C ARG A 250 -6.44 1.31 3.00
N TYR A 251 -5.91 1.92 4.06
CA TYR A 251 -5.07 3.10 3.92
C TYR A 251 -3.59 2.73 3.82
N PHE A 252 -3.02 3.02 2.65
CA PHE A 252 -1.60 2.86 2.36
C PHE A 252 -0.83 4.16 2.58
N LEU A 253 0.49 4.04 2.76
CA LEU A 253 1.43 5.15 2.90
C LEU A 253 1.73 5.83 1.55
N GLN A 254 0.67 6.23 0.86
CA GLN A 254 0.73 6.90 -0.43
C GLN A 254 -0.08 8.22 -0.43
N PRO A 255 0.48 9.29 -1.03
CA PRO A 255 -0.24 10.54 -1.28
C PRO A 255 -1.51 10.34 -2.08
N SER A 256 -2.46 11.27 -1.94
CA SER A 256 -3.74 11.26 -2.66
C SER A 256 -3.56 11.28 -4.18
N LEU A 257 -2.51 11.94 -4.68
CA LEU A 257 -2.19 11.98 -6.11
C LEU A 257 -1.99 10.60 -6.74
N PHE A 258 -1.37 9.67 -6.02
CA PHE A 258 -1.04 8.34 -6.52
C PHE A 258 -2.14 7.32 -6.24
N ARG A 259 -3.30 7.74 -5.70
CA ARG A 259 -4.42 6.86 -5.44
C ARG A 259 -5.23 6.64 -6.70
N GLN A 260 -5.64 5.39 -6.92
CA GLN A 260 -6.58 5.06 -8.00
C GLN A 260 -7.98 5.55 -7.65
N TYR A 261 -8.66 6.13 -8.64
CA TYR A 261 -10.06 6.49 -8.52
C TYR A 261 -10.94 5.40 -9.11
N LYS A 262 -11.44 4.52 -8.25
CA LYS A 262 -12.30 3.38 -8.65
C LYS A 262 -11.62 2.58 -9.78
N ASP A 263 -12.36 2.31 -10.84
CA ASP A 263 -11.96 1.63 -12.08
C ASP A 263 -11.24 2.54 -13.10
N LYS A 264 -11.16 3.86 -12.83
CA LYS A 264 -10.66 4.86 -13.80
C LYS A 264 -9.15 5.11 -13.72
N GLY A 265 -8.42 4.36 -12.90
CA GLY A 265 -6.97 4.47 -12.78
C GLY A 265 -6.48 5.72 -12.05
N LEU A 266 -5.27 6.17 -12.37
CA LEU A 266 -4.54 7.25 -11.69
C LEU A 266 -4.90 8.65 -12.21
N ILE A 267 -6.20 8.98 -12.22
CA ILE A 267 -6.71 10.21 -12.83
C ILE A 267 -6.04 11.47 -12.27
N TYR A 268 -5.69 11.49 -10.98
CA TYR A 268 -5.08 12.64 -10.33
C TYR A 268 -3.63 12.84 -10.78
N LEU A 269 -2.86 11.75 -10.92
CA LEU A 269 -1.49 11.81 -11.41
C LEU A 269 -1.46 12.31 -12.86
N THR A 270 -2.31 11.77 -13.73
CA THR A 270 -2.36 12.12 -15.15
C THR A 270 -2.84 13.56 -15.39
N SER A 271 -3.62 14.12 -14.47
CA SER A 271 -4.15 15.49 -14.55
C SER A 271 -3.40 16.51 -13.69
N GLU A 272 -2.35 16.09 -12.97
CA GLU A 272 -1.70 16.87 -11.92
C GLU A 272 -1.40 18.32 -12.32
N ARG A 273 -0.71 18.51 -13.45
CA ARG A 273 -0.34 19.85 -13.93
C ARG A 273 -1.56 20.69 -14.26
N ASN A 274 -2.52 20.12 -14.98
CA ASN A 274 -3.70 20.86 -15.40
C ASN A 274 -4.51 21.28 -14.18
N SER A 275 -4.77 20.35 -13.26
CA SER A 275 -5.51 20.64 -12.03
C SER A 275 -4.75 21.63 -11.13
N PHE A 276 -3.41 21.55 -11.06
CA PHE A 276 -2.57 22.52 -10.36
C PHE A 276 -2.76 23.93 -10.94
N MET A 277 -2.71 24.06 -12.28
CA MET A 277 -2.88 25.34 -12.96
C MET A 277 -4.33 25.86 -12.88
N ASP A 278 -5.32 24.97 -12.96
CA ASP A 278 -6.74 25.31 -12.85
C ASP A 278 -7.03 25.94 -11.48
N LEU A 279 -6.47 25.37 -10.40
CA LEU A 279 -6.66 25.89 -9.06
C LEU A 279 -5.99 27.26 -8.87
N LEU A 280 -4.76 27.45 -9.38
CA LEU A 280 -4.09 28.75 -9.36
C LEU A 280 -4.82 29.81 -10.19
N THR A 281 -5.48 29.40 -11.28
CA THR A 281 -6.24 30.31 -12.15
C THR A 281 -7.60 30.67 -11.56
N THR A 282 -8.24 29.73 -10.87
CA THR A 282 -9.57 29.91 -10.28
C THR A 282 -9.50 30.71 -8.99
N GLU A 283 -8.49 30.45 -8.14
CA GLU A 283 -8.37 31.05 -6.81
C GLU A 283 -7.06 31.84 -6.61
N PRO A 284 -6.69 32.78 -7.50
CA PRO A 284 -5.38 33.44 -7.49
C PRO A 284 -5.12 34.25 -6.21
N LYS A 285 -6.20 34.76 -5.58
CA LYS A 285 -6.10 35.53 -4.33
C LYS A 285 -5.65 34.68 -3.15
N SER A 286 -5.97 33.38 -3.16
CA SER A 286 -5.60 32.44 -2.11
C SER A 286 -4.09 32.14 -2.14
N PHE A 287 -3.44 32.24 -3.30
CA PHE A 287 -2.01 31.94 -3.49
C PHE A 287 -1.13 33.18 -3.68
N GLY A 288 -1.68 34.40 -3.56
CA GLY A 288 -1.01 35.64 -3.99
C GLY A 288 0.31 35.98 -3.30
N ASN A 289 0.61 35.36 -2.15
CA ASN A 289 1.84 35.60 -1.37
C ASN A 289 2.85 34.45 -1.47
N GLU A 290 2.55 33.40 -2.22
CA GLU A 290 3.36 32.18 -2.27
C GLU A 290 4.29 32.18 -3.47
N SER A 291 5.59 32.29 -3.21
CA SER A 291 6.60 32.32 -4.27
C SER A 291 7.20 30.95 -4.59
N ARG A 292 7.08 29.97 -3.67
CA ARG A 292 7.66 28.63 -3.86
C ARG A 292 6.61 27.58 -4.11
N CYS A 293 6.94 26.64 -4.97
CA CYS A 293 6.05 25.55 -5.36
C CYS A 293 5.70 24.65 -4.17
N PHE A 294 6.60 24.48 -3.21
CA PHE A 294 6.32 23.74 -1.99
C PHE A 294 5.19 24.36 -1.17
N ASP A 295 5.19 25.68 -0.95
CA ASP A 295 4.14 26.32 -0.16
C ASP A 295 2.79 26.20 -0.87
N ILE A 296 2.77 26.39 -2.19
CA ILE A 296 1.58 26.19 -3.02
C ILE A 296 1.02 24.78 -2.83
N LEU A 297 1.86 23.73 -2.94
CA LEU A 297 1.41 22.35 -2.74
C LEU A 297 0.89 22.10 -1.32
N THR A 298 1.54 22.65 -0.29
CA THR A 298 1.04 22.51 1.09
C THR A 298 -0.31 23.21 1.30
N HIS A 299 -0.53 24.36 0.63
CA HIS A 299 -1.80 25.07 0.66
C HIS A 299 -2.89 24.30 -0.10
N MET A 300 -2.57 23.74 -1.27
CA MET A 300 -3.49 22.87 -2.00
C MET A 300 -3.89 21.65 -1.15
N GLN A 301 -2.91 20.96 -0.54
CA GLN A 301 -3.13 19.83 0.35
C GLN A 301 -3.98 20.19 1.59
N HIS A 302 -3.81 21.40 2.13
CA HIS A 302 -4.62 21.90 3.24
C HIS A 302 -6.13 21.85 2.91
N TYR A 303 -6.50 22.21 1.67
CA TYR A 303 -7.85 22.13 1.14
C TYR A 303 -8.20 20.79 0.47
N SER A 304 -7.50 19.71 0.85
CA SER A 304 -7.74 18.33 0.38
C SER A 304 -7.56 18.12 -1.13
N PHE A 305 -6.84 19.01 -1.81
CA PHE A 305 -6.46 18.82 -3.20
C PHE A 305 -5.46 17.66 -3.32
N PRO A 306 -5.54 16.83 -4.37
CA PRO A 306 -4.61 15.72 -4.56
C PRO A 306 -3.20 16.22 -4.89
N THR A 307 -2.22 15.96 -4.01
CA THR A 307 -0.82 16.38 -4.20
C THR A 307 0.16 15.23 -3.99
N ARG A 308 1.45 15.48 -4.31
CA ARG A 308 2.58 14.58 -4.03
C ARG A 308 2.95 14.49 -2.54
N LEU A 309 2.25 15.25 -1.68
CA LEU A 309 2.54 15.31 -0.25
C LEU A 309 1.72 14.27 0.52
N LEU A 310 2.37 13.63 1.48
CA LEU A 310 1.73 12.80 2.50
C LEU A 310 1.94 13.46 3.86
N ASP A 311 0.84 13.76 4.55
CA ASP A 311 0.88 14.43 5.86
C ASP A 311 1.50 13.52 6.94
N ILE A 312 2.43 14.04 7.72
CA ILE A 312 2.95 13.40 8.95
C ILE A 312 2.95 14.45 10.06
N SER A 313 3.04 14.02 11.31
CA SER A 313 2.93 14.90 12.47
C SER A 313 4.03 14.60 13.47
N SER A 314 4.60 15.61 14.10
CA SER A 314 5.46 15.42 15.28
C SER A 314 4.65 15.22 16.58
N ASN A 315 3.32 15.36 16.52
CA ASN A 315 2.42 15.21 17.65
C ASN A 315 1.76 13.81 17.66
N PRO A 316 2.13 12.92 18.60
CA PRO A 316 1.57 11.57 18.67
C PRO A 316 0.06 11.56 18.96
N LEU A 317 -0.46 12.53 19.70
CA LEU A 317 -1.89 12.59 20.02
C LEU A 317 -2.73 13.03 18.83
N ALA A 318 -2.19 13.89 17.96
CA ALA A 318 -2.85 14.25 16.71
C ALA A 318 -2.98 13.03 15.79
N ALA A 319 -1.94 12.20 15.70
CA ALA A 319 -1.99 10.94 14.95
C ALA A 319 -3.00 9.96 15.57
N LEU A 320 -3.05 9.83 16.90
CA LEU A 320 -4.05 8.98 17.57
C LEU A 320 -5.48 9.45 17.27
N TYR A 321 -5.72 10.77 17.28
CA TYR A 321 -7.02 11.34 16.92
C TYR A 321 -7.46 10.90 15.51
N PHE A 322 -6.57 11.00 14.51
CA PHE A 322 -6.87 10.55 13.16
C PHE A 322 -7.07 9.03 13.04
N ALA A 323 -6.32 8.24 13.82
CA ALA A 323 -6.51 6.79 13.87
C ALA A 323 -7.88 6.40 14.45
N CYS A 324 -8.40 7.21 15.38
CA CYS A 324 -9.68 6.96 16.04
C CYS A 324 -10.90 7.53 15.29
N GLU A 325 -10.73 8.14 14.12
CA GLU A 325 -11.85 8.68 13.36
C GLU A 325 -12.85 7.57 13.00
N ILE A 326 -14.13 7.81 13.34
CA ILE A 326 -15.22 6.84 13.18
C ILE A 326 -15.87 7.07 11.81
N LYS A 327 -15.85 6.03 10.96
CA LYS A 327 -16.55 6.05 9.68
C LYS A 327 -18.00 5.61 9.86
N LYS A 328 -18.89 6.24 9.09
CA LYS A 328 -20.30 5.88 9.03
C LYS A 328 -20.67 5.45 7.62
N ASN A 329 -21.59 4.49 7.50
CA ASN A 329 -22.16 4.09 6.21
C ASN A 329 -23.23 5.09 5.72
N ASP A 330 -23.79 4.88 4.54
CA ASP A 330 -24.82 5.76 3.94
C ASP A 330 -26.11 5.85 4.79
N LYS A 331 -26.32 4.90 5.70
CA LYS A 331 -27.44 4.88 6.66
C LYS A 331 -27.11 5.59 7.97
N GLY A 332 -25.90 6.11 8.12
CA GLY A 332 -25.41 6.79 9.33
C GLY A 332 -24.94 5.85 10.45
N GLU A 333 -24.84 4.54 10.20
CA GLU A 333 -24.39 3.55 11.17
C GLU A 333 -22.85 3.50 11.21
N GLU A 334 -22.29 3.36 12.41
CA GLU A 334 -20.84 3.25 12.60
C GLU A 334 -20.32 1.93 12.00
N ILE A 335 -19.21 2.02 11.25
CA ILE A 335 -18.59 0.86 10.63
C ILE A 335 -17.48 0.35 11.54
N ASP A 336 -17.51 -0.95 11.82
CA ASP A 336 -16.50 -1.62 12.64
C ASP A 336 -15.17 -1.75 11.87
N ILE A 337 -14.34 -0.72 11.99
CA ILE A 337 -13.07 -0.61 11.28
C ILE A 337 -11.99 -0.19 12.27
N ASP A 338 -10.96 -1.02 12.41
CA ASP A 338 -9.78 -0.68 13.18
C ASP A 338 -8.97 0.44 12.51
N GLY A 339 -8.39 1.29 13.34
CA GLY A 339 -7.38 2.25 12.94
C GLY A 339 -5.96 1.76 13.22
N GLU A 340 -4.98 2.54 12.81
CA GLU A 340 -3.58 2.37 13.17
C GLU A 340 -2.91 3.73 13.35
N VAL A 341 -1.93 3.79 14.24
CA VAL A 341 -0.94 4.86 14.27
C VAL A 341 0.36 4.30 13.72
N ILE A 342 0.93 5.01 12.77
CA ILE A 342 2.19 4.69 12.12
C ILE A 342 3.25 5.63 12.64
N LEU A 343 4.35 5.07 13.14
CA LEU A 343 5.54 5.80 13.55
C LEU A 343 6.57 5.73 12.43
N PHE A 344 7.20 6.86 12.13
CA PHE A 344 8.33 6.98 11.23
C PHE A 344 9.52 7.46 12.05
N SER A 345 10.49 6.59 12.28
CA SER A 345 11.80 7.02 12.77
C SER A 345 12.66 7.31 11.54
N ILE A 346 13.04 8.56 11.32
CA ILE A 346 13.72 9.04 10.10
C ILE A 346 15.09 9.57 10.48
N LYS A 347 16.14 9.19 9.73
CA LYS A 347 17.49 9.74 9.95
C LYS A 347 17.49 11.26 9.77
N GLU A 348 18.09 12.00 10.70
CA GLU A 348 18.13 13.46 10.64
C GLU A 348 18.76 13.99 9.35
N SER A 349 19.75 13.28 8.78
CA SER A 349 20.39 13.64 7.51
C SER A 349 19.43 13.67 6.31
N GLU A 350 18.34 12.89 6.38
CA GLU A 350 17.32 12.78 5.34
C GLU A 350 16.17 13.78 5.50
N ILE A 351 16.11 14.49 6.62
CA ILE A 351 15.11 15.52 6.87
C ILE A 351 15.58 16.82 6.23
N LYS A 352 14.75 17.38 5.35
CA LYS A 352 15.02 18.64 4.66
C LYS A 352 14.08 19.73 5.15
N TYR A 353 14.53 20.97 4.99
CA TYR A 353 13.70 22.15 5.17
C TYR A 353 13.15 22.64 3.82
N PHE A 354 12.09 23.45 3.89
CA PHE A 354 11.36 24.01 2.75
C PHE A 354 12.22 24.82 1.75
N ASP A 355 13.46 25.16 2.08
CA ASP A 355 14.38 25.94 1.24
C ASP A 355 15.41 25.09 0.49
N SER A 356 15.46 23.79 0.72
CA SER A 356 16.40 22.89 0.06
C SER A 356 16.14 22.78 -1.45
N ASP A 357 17.21 22.71 -2.23
CA ASP A 357 17.17 22.57 -3.70
C ASP A 357 16.50 21.29 -4.17
N SER A 358 16.69 20.19 -3.44
CA SER A 358 16.04 18.92 -3.76
C SER A 358 14.53 18.97 -3.58
N ILE A 359 14.04 19.78 -2.62
CA ILE A 359 12.60 20.01 -2.45
C ILE A 359 12.03 20.76 -3.64
N SER A 360 12.71 21.84 -4.07
CA SER A 360 12.36 22.56 -5.29
C SER A 360 12.32 21.63 -6.51
N CYS A 361 13.30 20.72 -6.65
CA CYS A 361 13.28 19.73 -7.73
C CYS A 361 11.99 18.90 -7.68
N LEU A 362 11.71 18.26 -6.55
CA LEU A 362 10.54 17.38 -6.42
C LEU A 362 9.21 18.11 -6.58
N THR A 363 9.05 19.29 -6.00
CA THR A 363 7.77 20.02 -6.06
C THR A 363 7.46 20.53 -7.45
N ASN A 364 8.47 20.96 -8.23
CA ASN A 364 8.23 21.47 -9.58
C ASN A 364 7.89 20.36 -10.60
N LEU A 365 7.98 19.07 -10.22
CA LEU A 365 7.41 17.98 -11.03
C LEU A 365 5.91 18.15 -11.24
N ALA A 366 5.19 18.77 -10.28
CA ALA A 366 3.77 19.06 -10.39
C ALA A 366 3.43 20.01 -11.54
N LYS A 367 4.42 20.76 -12.05
CA LYS A 367 4.28 21.67 -13.19
C LYS A 367 4.58 20.99 -14.53
N LEU A 368 4.93 19.71 -14.58
CA LEU A 368 5.16 18.99 -15.85
C LEU A 368 3.90 18.23 -16.30
N THR A 369 3.62 18.21 -17.61
CA THR A 369 2.59 17.30 -18.17
C THR A 369 3.02 15.85 -17.98
N GLU A 370 2.11 14.89 -18.15
CA GLU A 370 2.48 13.46 -18.04
C GLU A 370 3.53 13.07 -19.10
N ASP A 371 3.34 13.46 -20.36
CA ASP A 371 4.33 13.22 -21.42
C ASP A 371 5.73 13.78 -21.07
N GLN A 372 5.79 14.96 -20.45
CA GLN A 372 7.05 15.54 -19.98
C GLN A 372 7.67 14.78 -18.81
N LYS A 373 6.85 14.20 -17.94
CA LYS A 373 7.36 13.34 -16.88
C LYS A 373 7.90 12.04 -17.47
N ASP A 374 7.26 11.49 -18.50
CA ASP A 374 7.76 10.31 -19.23
C ASP A 374 9.09 10.59 -19.95
N ASP A 375 9.21 11.73 -20.61
CA ASP A 375 10.49 12.20 -21.17
C ASP A 375 11.58 12.30 -20.09
N LEU A 376 11.23 12.86 -18.92
CA LEU A 376 12.15 12.99 -17.80
C LEU A 376 12.52 11.61 -17.23
N ARG A 377 11.58 10.67 -17.14
CA ARG A 377 11.83 9.26 -16.75
C ARG A 377 12.82 8.59 -17.70
N ASN A 378 12.65 8.79 -19.00
CA ASN A 378 13.57 8.24 -20.01
C ASN A 378 14.99 8.82 -19.86
N LEU A 379 15.10 10.11 -19.53
CA LEU A 379 16.39 10.77 -19.33
C LEU A 379 17.12 10.27 -18.07
N ILE A 380 16.38 10.03 -16.97
CA ILE A 380 16.97 9.57 -15.71
C ILE A 380 17.22 8.06 -15.66
N ASN A 381 16.63 7.27 -16.56
CA ASN A 381 16.88 5.83 -16.67
C ASN A 381 18.16 5.52 -17.46
N THR A 382 19.22 6.29 -17.21
CA THR A 382 20.55 6.17 -17.80
C THR A 382 21.58 5.87 -16.71
N ASP A 383 22.77 5.38 -17.06
CA ASP A 383 23.85 5.07 -16.09
C ASP A 383 24.50 6.33 -15.45
N LYS A 384 23.82 7.47 -15.49
CA LYS A 384 24.30 8.76 -14.94
C LYS A 384 23.81 8.94 -13.50
N ASP A 385 24.65 9.55 -12.66
CA ASP A 385 24.25 9.97 -11.31
C ASP A 385 23.55 11.35 -11.27
N THR A 386 23.84 12.19 -12.27
CA THR A 386 23.36 13.57 -12.35
C THR A 386 22.93 13.93 -13.76
N LEU A 387 21.86 14.72 -13.84
CA LEU A 387 21.54 15.52 -15.02
C LEU A 387 22.34 16.82 -14.94
N ASP A 388 22.90 17.27 -16.07
CA ASP A 388 23.82 18.40 -16.12
C ASP A 388 23.48 19.45 -17.21
N SER A 389 24.39 20.39 -17.42
CA SER A 389 24.24 21.46 -18.42
C SER A 389 24.17 20.94 -19.87
N ASN A 390 24.80 19.80 -20.17
CA ASN A 390 24.72 19.18 -21.49
C ASN A 390 23.31 18.62 -21.70
N ASP A 391 22.77 17.88 -20.73
CA ASP A 391 21.40 17.38 -20.78
C ASP A 391 20.40 18.54 -20.93
N HIS A 392 20.64 19.66 -20.22
CA HIS A 392 19.84 20.87 -20.35
C HIS A 392 19.88 21.47 -21.76
N SER A 393 21.02 21.40 -22.45
CA SER A 393 21.15 21.92 -23.82
C SER A 393 20.51 21.01 -24.87
N GLN A 394 20.44 19.69 -24.62
CA GLN A 394 20.00 18.70 -25.60
C GLN A 394 18.55 18.26 -25.41
N ASN A 395 17.95 18.47 -24.23
CA ASN A 395 16.60 18.02 -23.91
C ASN A 395 15.69 19.20 -23.53
N GLU A 396 14.70 19.49 -24.37
CA GLU A 396 13.76 20.60 -24.18
C GLU A 396 12.90 20.43 -22.92
N THR A 397 12.51 19.21 -22.59
CA THR A 397 11.71 18.90 -21.39
C THR A 397 12.50 19.22 -20.13
N TYR A 398 13.78 18.81 -20.07
CA TYR A 398 14.65 19.11 -18.94
C TYR A 398 14.95 20.62 -18.84
N ALA A 399 15.21 21.30 -19.95
CA ALA A 399 15.37 22.76 -19.97
C ALA A 399 14.13 23.48 -19.40
N ARG A 400 12.94 23.07 -19.82
CA ARG A 400 11.66 23.61 -19.32
C ARG A 400 11.44 23.31 -17.84
N TYR A 401 11.81 22.13 -17.38
CA TYR A 401 11.78 21.78 -15.97
C TYR A 401 12.69 22.69 -15.13
N ILE A 402 13.93 22.94 -15.60
CA ILE A 402 14.83 23.89 -14.96
C ILE A 402 14.25 25.32 -14.95
N HIS A 403 13.54 25.76 -15.99
CA HIS A 403 12.85 27.05 -15.98
C HIS A 403 11.83 27.17 -14.84
N TYR A 404 11.07 26.12 -14.55
CA TYR A 404 10.13 26.13 -13.43
C TYR A 404 10.81 26.25 -12.07
N ILE A 405 11.97 25.59 -11.90
CA ILE A 405 12.77 25.73 -10.68
C ILE A 405 13.36 27.14 -10.60
N ARG A 406 13.88 27.68 -11.71
CA ARG A 406 14.45 29.04 -11.76
C ARG A 406 13.43 30.15 -11.52
N GLN A 407 12.16 29.90 -11.78
CA GLN A 407 11.08 30.84 -11.45
C GLN A 407 11.04 31.16 -9.95
N GLU A 408 11.33 30.17 -9.09
CA GLU A 408 11.41 30.37 -7.63
C GLU A 408 12.86 30.53 -7.12
N LYS A 409 13.84 29.99 -7.84
CA LYS A 409 15.27 30.04 -7.50
C LYS A 409 16.11 30.47 -8.72
N PRO A 410 16.18 31.79 -9.03
CA PRO A 410 16.82 32.28 -10.26
C PRO A 410 18.27 31.81 -10.48
N TYR A 411 18.99 31.55 -9.39
CA TYR A 411 20.39 31.11 -9.40
C TYR A 411 20.57 29.60 -9.51
N PHE A 412 19.48 28.83 -9.67
CA PHE A 412 19.56 27.37 -9.75
C PHE A 412 20.40 26.93 -10.96
N GLU A 413 21.49 26.22 -10.68
CA GLU A 413 22.31 25.59 -11.70
C GLU A 413 21.55 24.42 -12.33
N PRO A 414 21.65 24.18 -13.65
CA PRO A 414 20.97 23.07 -14.32
C PRO A 414 21.72 21.77 -14.03
N LYS A 415 21.76 21.39 -12.75
CA LYS A 415 22.46 20.23 -12.22
C LYS A 415 21.60 19.60 -11.13
N ILE A 416 21.09 18.40 -11.40
CA ILE A 416 20.20 17.67 -10.48
C ILE A 416 20.73 16.26 -10.28
N ARG A 417 20.78 15.80 -9.02
CA ARG A 417 21.06 14.39 -8.72
C ARG A 417 19.83 13.55 -9.03
N ILE A 418 20.00 12.51 -9.84
CA ILE A 418 18.90 11.63 -10.26
C ILE A 418 18.25 10.95 -9.05
N ALA A 419 19.05 10.54 -8.06
CA ALA A 419 18.56 9.98 -6.82
C ALA A 419 17.61 10.91 -6.04
N ASP A 420 17.77 12.24 -6.16
CA ASP A 420 16.88 13.20 -5.48
C ASP A 420 15.49 13.29 -6.14
N ILE A 421 15.37 12.95 -7.44
CA ILE A 421 14.09 12.95 -8.19
C ILE A 421 13.27 11.67 -7.90
N ASN A 422 13.94 10.56 -7.59
CA ASN A 422 13.32 9.24 -7.47
C ASN A 422 13.09 8.77 -6.03
N LYS A 423 13.27 9.63 -5.03
CA LYS A 423 13.12 9.26 -3.61
C LYS A 423 11.98 9.99 -2.91
N VAL A 424 11.61 9.44 -1.76
CA VAL A 424 10.71 10.08 -0.80
C VAL A 424 11.55 10.93 0.15
N MET A 425 11.20 12.21 0.30
CA MET A 425 11.89 13.13 1.20
C MET A 425 11.00 13.55 2.36
N CYS A 426 11.53 13.56 3.58
CA CYS A 426 10.87 14.18 4.72
C CYS A 426 11.15 15.68 4.74
N VAL A 427 10.10 16.50 4.84
CA VAL A 427 10.18 17.96 4.76
C VAL A 427 9.50 18.61 5.94
N LYS A 428 10.27 19.44 6.66
CA LYS A 428 9.74 20.40 7.62
C LYS A 428 9.36 21.67 6.87
N GLY A 429 8.06 21.82 6.65
CA GLY A 429 7.48 22.97 5.97
C GLY A 429 7.45 24.22 6.84
N ARG A 430 7.16 25.36 6.23
CA ARG A 430 6.80 26.56 6.99
C ARG A 430 5.43 26.38 7.62
N LEU A 431 5.31 26.76 8.88
CA LEU A 431 4.06 26.72 9.61
C LEU A 431 3.22 27.96 9.29
N THR A 432 2.76 28.08 8.05
CA THR A 432 1.97 29.23 7.57
C THR A 432 0.47 29.06 7.80
N GLN A 433 -0.02 27.82 7.74
CA GLN A 433 -1.45 27.50 7.86
C GLN A 433 -1.80 26.97 9.25
N ASP A 434 -2.90 27.49 9.82
CA ASP A 434 -3.35 27.16 11.18
C ASP A 434 -3.52 25.65 11.41
N ARG A 435 -4.02 24.91 10.41
CA ARG A 435 -4.14 23.44 10.48
C ARG A 435 -2.79 22.75 10.61
N ILE A 436 -1.78 23.21 9.86
CA ILE A 436 -0.43 22.62 9.89
C ILE A 436 0.21 22.91 11.26
N ILE A 437 0.05 24.14 11.76
CA ILE A 437 0.50 24.54 13.12
C ILE A 437 -0.15 23.65 14.18
N ALA A 438 -1.48 23.54 14.16
CA ALA A 438 -2.26 22.76 15.12
C ALA A 438 -1.86 21.28 15.18
N GLN A 439 -1.54 20.71 14.02
CA GLN A 439 -1.16 19.31 13.88
C GLN A 439 0.34 19.09 14.10
N ALA A 440 1.14 20.14 14.33
CA ALA A 440 2.60 20.09 14.30
C ALA A 440 3.10 19.33 13.04
N GLY A 441 2.50 19.70 11.90
CA GLY A 441 2.55 18.97 10.65
C GLY A 441 3.91 19.07 9.94
N SER A 442 4.32 17.97 9.34
CA SER A 442 5.43 17.85 8.41
C SER A 442 4.96 16.98 7.23
N PHE A 443 5.78 16.84 6.19
CA PHE A 443 5.34 16.17 4.97
C PHE A 443 6.36 15.17 4.48
N LEU A 444 5.89 14.05 3.94
CA LEU A 444 6.68 13.22 3.04
C LEU A 444 6.34 13.63 1.60
N LEU A 445 7.36 14.01 0.85
CA LEU A 445 7.25 14.44 -0.55
C LEU A 445 7.73 13.32 -1.47
N PHE A 446 6.88 12.91 -2.40
CA PHE A 446 7.12 11.79 -3.30
C PHE A 446 7.54 12.29 -4.69
N GLY A 447 8.63 11.71 -5.20
CA GLY A 447 9.18 11.94 -6.53
C GLY A 447 8.43 11.26 -7.66
N LEU A 448 9.10 11.10 -8.82
CA LEU A 448 8.46 10.58 -10.04
C LEU A 448 7.93 9.16 -9.86
N ASP A 449 8.80 8.23 -9.45
CA ASP A 449 8.47 6.80 -9.29
C ASP A 449 8.80 6.29 -7.87
N SER A 450 8.98 7.22 -6.93
CA SER A 450 9.29 6.88 -5.54
C SER A 450 8.10 6.23 -4.85
N LYS A 451 8.35 5.17 -4.08
CA LYS A 451 7.37 4.58 -3.16
C LYS A 451 8.01 4.44 -1.79
N LEU A 452 7.20 4.62 -0.74
CA LEU A 452 7.61 4.30 0.61
C LEU A 452 7.24 2.83 0.87
N PRO A 453 8.21 1.95 1.19
CA PRO A 453 7.89 0.58 1.58
C PRO A 453 7.02 0.59 2.86
N GLU A 454 5.98 -0.23 2.92
CA GLU A 454 5.06 -0.26 4.07
C GLU A 454 5.72 -0.79 5.35
N ASP A 455 6.77 -1.60 5.22
CA ASP A 455 7.61 -2.14 6.31
C ASP A 455 8.82 -1.23 6.65
N GLY A 456 8.97 -0.12 5.91
CA GLY A 456 10.10 0.79 6.06
C GLY A 456 11.38 0.33 5.34
N ASN A 457 12.47 1.04 5.62
CA ASN A 457 13.82 0.77 5.14
C ASN A 457 14.84 1.43 6.09
N ASP A 458 16.13 1.39 5.78
CA ASP A 458 17.18 1.99 6.61
C ASP A 458 16.97 3.50 6.88
N LEU A 459 16.36 4.21 5.94
CA LEU A 459 16.09 5.65 6.01
C LEU A 459 14.81 5.96 6.79
N PHE A 460 13.79 5.11 6.66
CA PHE A 460 12.47 5.22 7.29
C PHE A 460 12.17 3.93 8.03
N LYS A 461 12.49 3.86 9.32
CA LYS A 461 12.04 2.74 10.17
C LYS A 461 10.57 2.97 10.50
N ILE A 462 9.72 1.99 10.18
CA ILE A 462 8.27 2.09 10.32
C ILE A 462 7.78 1.11 11.36
N GLU A 463 6.97 1.61 12.30
CA GLU A 463 6.29 0.79 13.30
C GLU A 463 4.81 1.13 13.30
N ARG A 464 3.96 0.12 13.58
CA ARG A 464 2.51 0.26 13.51
C ARG A 464 1.87 -0.16 14.81
N ILE A 465 1.02 0.71 15.32
CA ILE A 465 0.24 0.50 16.53
C ILE A 465 -1.22 0.34 16.12
N ARG A 466 -1.80 -0.84 16.34
CA ARG A 466 -3.20 -1.11 15.98
C ARG A 466 -4.15 -0.52 17.02
N ILE A 467 -5.18 0.19 16.54
CA ILE A 467 -6.27 0.72 17.36
C ILE A 467 -7.54 -0.05 17.02
N LYS A 468 -7.98 -0.91 17.93
CA LYS A 468 -9.22 -1.67 17.74
C LYS A 468 -10.41 -0.71 17.70
N SER A 469 -11.32 -0.96 16.77
CA SER A 469 -12.55 -0.18 16.59
C SER A 469 -13.33 0.02 17.89
N ALA A 470 -13.42 -1.03 18.73
CA ALA A 470 -14.10 -1.00 20.02
C ALA A 470 -13.59 0.09 20.99
N PHE A 471 -12.31 0.48 20.92
CA PHE A 471 -11.72 1.48 21.82
C PHE A 471 -11.71 2.90 21.24
N LYS A 472 -12.03 3.09 19.96
CA LYS A 472 -11.91 4.40 19.30
C LYS A 472 -12.73 5.49 19.99
N LYS A 473 -13.96 5.16 20.40
CA LYS A 473 -14.87 6.12 21.05
C LYS A 473 -14.35 6.58 22.42
N ASP A 474 -13.83 5.64 23.21
CA ASP A 474 -13.26 5.94 24.53
C ASP A 474 -11.98 6.76 24.39
N LEU A 475 -11.10 6.38 23.45
CA LEU A 475 -9.91 7.15 23.11
C LEU A 475 -10.23 8.58 22.67
N LEU A 476 -11.25 8.79 21.83
CA LEU A 476 -11.69 10.13 21.44
C LEU A 476 -12.20 10.95 22.63
N ASN A 477 -12.86 10.32 23.61
CA ASN A 477 -13.31 11.00 24.83
C ASN A 477 -12.11 11.39 25.71
N GLU A 478 -11.14 10.50 25.90
CA GLU A 478 -9.89 10.80 26.62
C GLU A 478 -9.10 11.93 25.93
N LEU A 479 -8.99 11.90 24.60
CA LEU A 479 -8.35 12.94 23.81
C LEU A 479 -9.06 14.30 23.95
N ASP A 480 -10.40 14.32 23.99
CA ASP A 480 -11.17 15.57 24.20
C ASP A 480 -10.90 16.20 25.57
N LEU A 481 -10.66 15.37 26.61
CA LEU A 481 -10.23 15.86 27.94
C LEU A 481 -8.86 16.55 27.86
N LEU A 482 -7.95 16.01 27.06
CA LEU A 482 -6.62 16.57 26.77
C LEU A 482 -6.64 17.72 25.74
N LYS A 483 -7.82 18.18 25.31
CA LYS A 483 -8.01 19.22 24.29
C LYS A 483 -7.47 18.84 22.91
N VAL A 484 -7.41 17.55 22.60
CA VAL A 484 -7.16 17.03 21.26
C VAL A 484 -8.51 16.63 20.65
N ASN A 485 -9.09 17.50 19.83
CA ASN A 485 -10.41 17.30 19.25
C ASN A 485 -10.56 18.03 17.91
N LEU A 486 -11.72 17.89 17.26
CA LEU A 486 -11.99 18.47 15.94
C LEU A 486 -11.66 19.98 15.86
N ARG A 487 -11.99 20.76 16.90
CA ARG A 487 -11.72 22.20 16.92
C ARG A 487 -10.22 22.51 16.96
N THR A 488 -9.47 21.77 17.78
CA THR A 488 -8.03 22.04 17.95
C THR A 488 -7.21 21.47 16.81
N ILE A 489 -7.63 20.38 16.18
CA ILE A 489 -6.97 19.77 15.01
C ILE A 489 -7.30 20.49 13.71
N TYR A 490 -8.52 21.01 13.58
CA TYR A 490 -8.98 21.79 12.42
C TYR A 490 -9.53 23.15 12.88
N PRO A 491 -8.66 24.15 13.09
CA PRO A 491 -9.03 25.46 13.60
C PRO A 491 -9.75 26.29 12.52
N SER A 492 -11.02 26.00 12.28
CA SER A 492 -11.92 26.83 11.47
C SER A 492 -13.19 27.15 12.24
N LEU A 493 -13.87 28.24 11.87
CA LEU A 493 -15.13 28.62 12.49
C LEU A 493 -16.21 27.54 12.28
N GLU A 494 -16.21 26.92 11.10
CA GLU A 494 -17.12 25.83 10.75
C GLU A 494 -16.90 24.61 11.65
N ASN A 495 -15.65 24.12 11.75
CA ASN A 495 -15.31 22.96 12.59
C ASN A 495 -15.50 23.25 14.08
N THR A 496 -15.26 24.50 14.51
CA THR A 496 -15.55 24.94 15.88
C THR A 496 -17.05 24.86 16.17
N SER A 497 -17.89 25.35 15.25
CA SER A 497 -19.35 25.33 15.40
C SER A 497 -19.88 23.89 15.42
N LYS A 498 -19.38 23.03 14.52
CA LYS A 498 -19.72 21.60 14.47
C LYS A 498 -19.38 20.90 15.79
N TYR A 499 -18.16 21.09 16.29
CA TYR A 499 -17.73 20.51 17.57
C TYR A 499 -18.60 20.97 18.75
N LEU A 500 -18.92 22.26 18.83
CA LEU A 500 -19.75 22.80 19.93
C LEU A 500 -21.18 22.22 19.90
N LYS A 501 -21.75 22.06 18.70
CA LYS A 501 -23.06 21.42 18.50
C LYS A 501 -23.05 19.96 18.96
N GLU A 502 -22.12 19.15 18.44
CA GLU A 502 -21.98 17.72 18.80
C GLU A 502 -21.73 17.53 20.30
N LYS A 503 -21.02 18.47 20.94
CA LYS A 503 -20.79 18.46 22.39
C LYS A 503 -22.07 18.71 23.19
N LEU A 504 -22.97 19.57 22.71
CA LEU A 504 -24.26 19.82 23.36
C LEU A 504 -25.19 18.61 23.19
N GLU A 505 -25.23 18.02 22.00
CA GLU A 505 -26.01 16.81 21.71
C GLU A 505 -25.58 15.64 22.60
N ARG A 506 -24.27 15.35 22.68
CA ARG A 506 -23.74 14.30 23.59
C ARG A 506 -24.09 14.54 25.07
N LYS A 507 -24.17 15.80 25.51
CA LYS A 507 -24.58 16.15 26.88
C LYS A 507 -26.09 15.99 27.12
N ALA A 508 -26.90 16.08 26.07
CA ALA A 508 -28.33 15.83 26.15
C ALA A 508 -28.59 14.32 26.18
N ASP A 509 -27.91 13.54 25.33
CA ASP A 509 -28.08 12.08 25.23
C ASP A 509 -27.56 11.31 26.46
N SER A 510 -26.72 11.95 27.28
CA SER A 510 -26.18 11.39 28.53
C SER A 510 -27.01 11.72 29.78
N LYS A 511 -28.09 12.49 29.63
CA LYS A 511 -29.07 12.80 30.67
C LYS A 511 -30.35 12.01 30.45
#